data_AF-A0A1E4CN22-F1
#
_entry.id   AF-A0A1E4CN22-F1
#
_cell.length_a   1.000
_cell.length_b   1.000
_cell.length_c   1.000
_cell.angle_alpha   90.00
_cell.angle_beta   90.00
_cell.angle_gamma   90.00
#
_symmetry.space_group_name_H-M   'P 1'
#
loop_
_entity.id
_entity.type
_entity.pdbx_description
1 polymer ?
#
loop_
_entity_poly.entity_id
_entity_poly.type
_entity_poly.pdbx_seq_one_letter_code
_entity_poly.pdbx_strand_id
1 'polypeptide(L)'
;MTILGADDEGRLRALLDSLGYGLEPSILIGGWATNARVGGEISHDIDLIITDQSLRQRLPERLTEYSENHLHSGGRKARGNADGVHVDAYFPYESKLGTKLLLDVGALTRYVDPDLKVKGWLMLTLDAHIATKIAALLDRHATEKGRKDARELVALIDSGGTAAGVIEVLLSSTGGPVDDIPGHMRTTFELLPKLAGLNQKDRRRYASLAREWSEEAELRLRRRTDGHAGPTLGAGA
;
A
#
# COMPACT_ATOMS: atom_id res chain seq x y z
N MET A 1 -16.37 16.56 6.33
CA MET A 1 -16.23 15.47 7.32
C MET A 1 -17.62 14.97 7.58
N THR A 2 -17.99 13.85 6.98
CA THR A 2 -19.31 13.24 7.17
C THR A 2 -19.10 12.06 8.10
N ILE A 3 -19.59 12.16 9.33
CA ILE A 3 -19.67 11.02 10.24
C ILE A 3 -20.76 10.13 9.63
N LEU A 4 -20.39 8.96 9.13
CA LEU A 4 -21.35 7.97 8.63
C LEU A 4 -22.23 7.51 9.81
N GLY A 5 -23.55 7.45 9.60
CA GLY A 5 -24.43 6.84 10.59
C GLY A 5 -24.12 5.35 10.76
N ALA A 6 -24.46 4.76 11.91
CA ALA A 6 -24.24 3.34 12.16
C ALA A 6 -24.87 2.43 11.08
N ASP A 7 -26.00 2.86 10.51
CA ASP A 7 -26.70 2.16 9.42
C ASP A 7 -25.93 2.22 8.09
N ASP A 8 -25.25 3.34 7.81
CA ASP A 8 -24.43 3.50 6.60
C ASP A 8 -23.15 2.66 6.69
N GLU A 9 -22.53 2.57 7.87
CA GLU A 9 -21.38 1.70 8.09
C GLU A 9 -21.73 0.23 7.88
N GLY A 10 -22.87 -0.23 8.43
CA GLY A 10 -23.35 -1.60 8.24
C GLY A 10 -23.57 -1.94 6.76
N ARG A 11 -24.16 -1.02 6.00
CA ARG A 11 -24.38 -1.17 4.55
C ARG A 11 -23.06 -1.25 3.78
N LEU A 12 -22.10 -0.37 4.09
CA LEU A 12 -20.78 -0.37 3.45
C LEU A 12 -20.00 -1.67 3.72
N ARG A 13 -20.07 -2.19 4.94
CA ARG A 13 -19.45 -3.48 5.29
C ARG A 13 -20.11 -4.65 4.53
N ALA A 14 -21.44 -4.67 4.46
CA ALA A 14 -22.15 -5.70 3.70
C ALA A 14 -21.80 -5.66 2.19
N LEU A 15 -21.64 -4.45 1.62
CA LEU A 15 -21.18 -4.29 0.25
C LEU A 15 -19.75 -4.80 0.06
N LEU A 16 -18.83 -4.44 0.96
CA LEU A 16 -17.44 -4.91 0.93
C LEU A 16 -17.37 -6.45 0.96
N ASP A 17 -18.16 -7.09 1.84
CA ASP A 17 -18.24 -8.54 1.96
C ASP A 17 -18.80 -9.17 0.67
N SER A 18 -19.88 -8.60 0.12
CA SER A 18 -20.48 -9.05 -1.15
C SER A 18 -19.50 -8.99 -2.31
N LEU A 19 -18.75 -7.90 -2.42
CA LEU A 19 -17.68 -7.75 -3.41
C LEU A 19 -16.54 -8.76 -3.17
N GLY A 20 -16.17 -8.99 -1.91
CA GLY A 20 -15.13 -9.95 -1.53
C GLY A 20 -15.44 -11.36 -2.02
N TYR A 21 -16.63 -11.88 -1.71
CA TYR A 21 -17.07 -13.17 -2.25
C TYR A 21 -17.26 -13.16 -3.77
N GLY A 22 -17.69 -12.02 -4.32
CA GLY A 22 -17.90 -11.83 -5.75
C GLY A 22 -16.61 -11.81 -6.57
N LEU A 23 -15.47 -11.49 -5.94
CA LEU A 23 -14.17 -11.30 -6.59
C LEU A 23 -13.06 -12.14 -5.95
N GLU A 24 -13.39 -13.19 -5.19
CA GLU A 24 -12.40 -14.07 -4.58
C GLU A 24 -11.68 -14.95 -5.63
N PRO A 25 -10.34 -15.09 -5.57
CA PRO A 25 -9.41 -14.40 -4.67
C PRO A 25 -9.01 -13.02 -5.18
N SER A 26 -9.29 -11.95 -4.44
CA SER A 26 -8.71 -10.62 -4.67
C SER A 26 -8.08 -10.11 -3.39
N ILE A 27 -7.07 -9.24 -3.51
CA ILE A 27 -6.38 -8.67 -2.34
C ILE A 27 -6.98 -7.31 -2.01
N LEU A 28 -7.49 -7.16 -0.80
CA LEU A 28 -7.97 -5.87 -0.31
C LEU A 28 -6.79 -4.99 0.11
N ILE A 29 -6.77 -3.73 -0.34
CA ILE A 29 -5.75 -2.74 0.02
C ILE A 29 -6.43 -1.43 0.49
N GLY A 30 -5.65 -0.37 0.66
CA GLY A 30 -6.20 0.96 0.94
C GLY A 30 -6.84 1.10 2.32
N GLY A 31 -7.84 1.97 2.42
CA GLY A 31 -8.44 2.34 3.72
C GLY A 31 -9.23 1.20 4.36
N TRP A 32 -9.92 0.39 3.58
CA TRP A 32 -10.66 -0.78 4.08
C TRP A 32 -9.74 -1.86 4.63
N ALA A 33 -8.61 -2.13 3.96
CA ALA A 33 -7.62 -3.04 4.50
C ALA A 33 -7.03 -2.52 5.82
N THR A 34 -6.93 -1.20 5.99
CA THR A 34 -6.42 -0.60 7.23
C THR A 34 -7.43 -0.75 8.36
N ASN A 35 -8.70 -0.43 8.09
CA ASN A 35 -9.79 -0.63 9.05
C ASN A 35 -9.86 -2.08 9.53
N ALA A 36 -9.71 -3.05 8.62
CA ALA A 36 -9.72 -4.47 8.98
C ALA A 36 -8.54 -4.88 9.88
N ARG A 37 -7.38 -4.23 9.76
CA ARG A 37 -6.16 -4.57 10.54
C ARG A 37 -6.08 -3.86 11.88
N VAL A 38 -6.33 -2.55 11.90
CA VAL A 38 -6.06 -1.69 13.08
C VAL A 38 -7.24 -0.80 13.44
N GLY A 39 -8.40 -0.98 12.80
CA GLY A 39 -9.56 -0.11 12.98
C GLY A 39 -9.36 1.28 12.39
N GLY A 40 -10.09 2.27 12.91
CA GLY A 40 -10.02 3.67 12.48
C GLY A 40 -11.06 4.03 11.41
N GLU A 41 -10.86 5.19 10.78
CA GLU A 41 -11.82 5.79 9.84
C GLU A 41 -12.04 4.95 8.58
N ILE A 42 -13.30 4.57 8.34
CA ILE A 42 -13.72 3.85 7.13
C ILE A 42 -13.53 4.73 5.89
N SER A 43 -13.08 4.11 4.82
CA SER A 43 -12.95 4.74 3.50
C SER A 43 -14.26 4.67 2.74
N HIS A 44 -14.60 5.75 2.02
CA HIS A 44 -15.69 5.73 1.03
C HIS A 44 -15.29 5.05 -0.28
N ASP A 45 -13.99 4.85 -0.52
CA ASP A 45 -13.47 4.18 -1.70
C ASP A 45 -12.97 2.77 -1.31
N ILE A 46 -13.22 1.76 -2.15
CA ILE A 46 -12.68 0.40 -2.03
C ILE A 46 -11.54 0.24 -3.03
N ASP A 47 -10.36 -0.09 -2.53
CA ASP A 47 -9.16 -0.35 -3.34
C ASP A 47 -8.82 -1.84 -3.27
N LEU A 48 -8.60 -2.48 -4.43
CA LEU A 48 -8.25 -3.91 -4.49
C LEU A 48 -7.21 -4.22 -5.58
N ILE A 49 -6.51 -5.33 -5.40
CA ILE A 49 -5.68 -5.96 -6.44
C ILE A 49 -6.38 -7.22 -6.92
N ILE A 50 -6.60 -7.30 -8.23
CA ILE A 50 -7.16 -8.47 -8.89
C ILE A 50 -6.05 -9.50 -9.11
N THR A 51 -6.16 -10.71 -8.56
CA THR A 51 -5.05 -11.68 -8.65
C THR A 51 -5.03 -12.49 -9.95
N ASP A 52 -6.14 -12.51 -10.70
CA ASP A 52 -6.26 -13.30 -11.93
C ASP A 52 -7.12 -12.62 -13.01
N GLN A 53 -6.84 -12.96 -14.27
CA GLN A 53 -7.54 -12.40 -15.43
C GLN A 53 -9.03 -12.74 -15.47
N SER A 54 -9.44 -13.92 -14.98
CA SER A 54 -10.86 -14.29 -14.93
C SER A 54 -11.68 -13.36 -14.03
N LEU A 55 -11.08 -12.85 -12.95
CA LEU A 55 -11.72 -11.91 -12.03
C LEU A 55 -11.84 -10.52 -12.65
N ARG A 56 -10.86 -10.08 -13.45
CA ARG A 56 -10.96 -8.83 -14.23
C ARG A 56 -12.16 -8.85 -15.16
N GLN A 57 -12.45 -9.99 -15.79
CA GLN A 57 -13.62 -10.15 -16.67
C GLN A 57 -14.96 -10.05 -15.92
N ARG A 58 -14.98 -10.28 -14.60
CA ARG A 58 -16.16 -10.14 -13.76
C ARG A 58 -16.39 -8.71 -13.28
N LEU A 59 -15.40 -7.82 -13.36
CA LEU A 59 -15.54 -6.43 -12.89
C LEU A 59 -16.69 -5.68 -13.58
N PRO A 60 -16.90 -5.76 -14.91
CA PRO A 60 -18.04 -5.11 -15.57
C PRO A 60 -19.41 -5.62 -15.11
N GLU A 61 -19.49 -6.87 -14.62
CA GLU A 61 -20.72 -7.45 -14.09
C GLU A 61 -21.01 -6.98 -12.64
N ARG A 62 -19.96 -6.57 -11.93
CA ARG A 62 -20.04 -6.16 -10.51
C ARG A 62 -20.07 -4.65 -10.32
N LEU A 63 -19.57 -3.90 -11.28
CA LEU A 63 -19.40 -2.46 -11.18
C LEU A 63 -20.22 -1.73 -12.25
N THR A 64 -21.04 -0.79 -11.80
CA THR A 64 -21.62 0.22 -12.70
C THR A 64 -20.57 1.25 -13.08
N GLU A 65 -20.74 1.90 -14.24
CA GLU A 65 -19.78 2.91 -14.72
C GLU A 65 -18.33 2.38 -14.86
N TYR A 66 -18.21 1.07 -15.16
CA TYR A 66 -16.93 0.42 -15.35
C TYR A 66 -16.12 1.10 -16.47
N SER A 67 -14.87 1.43 -16.15
CA SER A 67 -13.89 1.91 -17.13
C SER A 67 -12.50 1.41 -16.76
N GLU A 68 -11.66 1.20 -17.76
CA GLU A 68 -10.22 0.99 -17.57
C GLU A 68 -9.48 2.23 -18.04
N ASN A 69 -8.70 2.82 -17.14
CA ASN A 69 -8.00 4.08 -17.40
C ASN A 69 -6.50 3.91 -17.22
N HIS A 70 -5.74 4.73 -17.94
CA HIS A 70 -4.31 4.83 -17.75
C HIS A 70 -3.98 5.51 -16.42
N LEU A 71 -3.03 4.94 -15.68
CA LEU A 71 -2.53 5.52 -14.44
C LEU A 71 -1.48 6.60 -14.73
N HIS A 72 -1.46 7.66 -13.91
CA HIS A 72 -0.38 8.67 -13.95
C HIS A 72 1.00 8.08 -13.65
N SER A 73 1.07 6.99 -12.88
CA SER A 73 2.28 6.20 -12.62
C SER A 73 2.71 5.31 -13.80
N GLY A 74 2.00 5.38 -14.93
CA GLY A 74 2.10 4.44 -16.03
C GLY A 74 1.31 3.16 -15.74
N GLY A 75 0.73 2.57 -16.80
CA GLY A 75 -0.05 1.35 -16.68
C GLY A 75 -1.56 1.53 -16.74
N ARG A 76 -2.33 0.54 -16.28
CA ARG A 76 -3.81 0.53 -16.28
C ARG A 76 -4.37 0.16 -14.93
N LYS A 77 -5.51 0.77 -14.57
CA LYS A 77 -6.41 0.31 -13.50
C LYS A 77 -7.86 0.31 -14.00
N ALA A 78 -8.70 -0.51 -13.41
CA ALA A 78 -10.14 -0.38 -13.54
C ALA A 78 -10.70 0.55 -12.46
N ARG A 79 -11.77 1.24 -12.80
CA ARG A 79 -12.60 2.01 -11.89
C ARG A 79 -14.07 1.75 -12.17
N GLY A 80 -14.88 1.73 -11.14
CA GLY A 80 -16.34 1.73 -11.26
C GLY A 80 -17.01 2.09 -9.94
N ASN A 81 -18.31 1.84 -9.88
CA ASN A 81 -19.16 2.08 -8.73
C ASN A 81 -19.89 0.80 -8.34
N ALA A 82 -20.02 0.56 -7.04
CA ALA A 82 -20.88 -0.48 -6.49
C ALA A 82 -21.75 0.18 -5.42
N ASP A 83 -23.07 0.22 -5.62
CA ASP A 83 -24.04 0.87 -4.72
C ASP A 83 -23.66 2.30 -4.27
N GLY A 84 -23.06 3.09 -5.18
CA GLY A 84 -22.62 4.47 -4.91
C GLY A 84 -21.24 4.59 -4.25
N VAL A 85 -20.53 3.49 -4.08
CA VAL A 85 -19.17 3.41 -3.54
C VAL A 85 -18.18 3.26 -4.69
N HIS A 86 -17.16 4.12 -4.74
CA HIS A 86 -16.13 4.00 -5.75
C HIS A 86 -15.25 2.78 -5.50
N VAL A 87 -14.97 2.04 -6.57
CA VAL A 87 -14.10 0.87 -6.54
C VAL A 87 -12.96 1.09 -7.52
N ASP A 88 -11.72 1.04 -7.01
CA ASP A 88 -10.49 1.10 -7.78
C ASP A 88 -9.81 -0.28 -7.77
N ALA A 89 -9.68 -0.89 -8.94
CA ALA A 89 -9.11 -2.23 -9.11
C ALA A 89 -7.78 -2.18 -9.89
N TYR A 90 -6.73 -2.67 -9.24
CA TYR A 90 -5.38 -2.68 -9.76
C TYR A 90 -5.02 -4.07 -10.31
N PHE A 91 -4.23 -4.09 -11.39
CA PHE A 91 -3.89 -5.28 -12.15
C PHE A 91 -2.40 -5.61 -12.01
N PRO A 92 -2.01 -6.84 -11.65
CA PRO A 92 -0.63 -7.30 -11.64
C PRO A 92 0.08 -7.04 -12.97
N TYR A 93 1.35 -6.65 -12.93
CA TYR A 93 2.20 -6.33 -14.09
C TYR A 93 1.76 -5.13 -14.94
N GLU A 94 0.57 -4.59 -14.70
CA GLU A 94 0.03 -3.44 -15.42
C GLU A 94 -0.16 -2.22 -14.53
N SER A 95 -0.36 -2.38 -13.22
CA SER A 95 -0.56 -1.28 -12.28
C SER A 95 0.69 -1.01 -11.44
N LYS A 96 0.90 0.28 -11.13
CA LYS A 96 1.88 0.73 -10.15
C LYS A 96 1.24 1.66 -9.13
N LEU A 97 1.52 1.44 -7.84
CA LEU A 97 1.00 2.28 -6.75
C LEU A 97 1.95 3.42 -6.42
N GLY A 98 1.40 4.64 -6.37
CA GLY A 98 2.15 5.87 -6.20
C GLY A 98 2.96 6.25 -7.44
N THR A 99 3.40 7.50 -7.49
CA THR A 99 4.14 8.12 -8.61
C THR A 99 5.62 8.26 -8.32
N LYS A 100 6.01 8.32 -7.03
CA LYS A 100 7.41 8.33 -6.61
C LYS A 100 7.98 6.92 -6.48
N LEU A 101 7.32 6.08 -5.68
CA LEU A 101 7.76 4.70 -5.44
C LEU A 101 7.39 3.73 -6.57
N LEU A 102 6.32 4.03 -7.33
CA LEU A 102 5.89 3.21 -8.48
C LEU A 102 5.80 1.71 -8.14
N LEU A 103 5.20 1.35 -6.99
CA LEU A 103 5.21 -0.02 -6.48
C LEU A 103 4.47 -0.96 -7.44
N ASP A 104 5.18 -1.92 -8.01
CA ASP A 104 4.65 -2.93 -8.92
C ASP A 104 3.64 -3.82 -8.19
N VAL A 105 2.40 -3.77 -8.65
CA VAL A 105 1.29 -4.53 -8.07
C VAL A 105 1.50 -6.04 -8.21
N GLY A 106 2.14 -6.50 -9.29
CA GLY A 106 2.51 -7.91 -9.47
C GLY A 106 3.68 -8.36 -8.59
N ALA A 107 4.52 -7.45 -8.09
CA ALA A 107 5.45 -7.77 -7.02
C ALA A 107 4.73 -7.91 -5.67
N LEU A 108 3.75 -7.03 -5.39
CA LEU A 108 2.98 -7.03 -4.14
C LEU A 108 2.15 -8.31 -3.93
N THR A 109 1.70 -8.97 -4.99
CA THR A 109 0.95 -10.25 -4.89
C THR A 109 1.75 -11.39 -4.24
N ARG A 110 3.08 -11.27 -4.15
CA ARG A 110 3.94 -12.23 -3.44
C ARG A 110 3.91 -12.04 -1.92
N TYR A 111 3.42 -10.90 -1.45
CA TYR A 111 3.33 -10.54 -0.04
C TYR A 111 1.90 -10.65 0.48
N VAL A 112 1.23 -11.77 0.19
CA VAL A 112 -0.08 -12.08 0.79
C VAL A 112 0.13 -12.72 2.15
N ASP A 113 -0.59 -12.24 3.14
CA ASP A 113 -0.66 -12.75 4.50
C ASP A 113 -1.41 -14.09 4.49
N PRO A 114 -0.76 -15.23 4.75
CA PRO A 114 -1.42 -16.53 4.71
C PRO A 114 -2.42 -16.70 5.86
N ASP A 115 -2.22 -15.98 6.96
CA ASP A 115 -2.97 -16.13 8.20
C ASP A 115 -4.10 -15.10 8.35
N LEU A 116 -4.16 -14.09 7.46
CA LEU A 116 -5.22 -13.08 7.45
C LEU A 116 -6.03 -13.08 6.16
N LYS A 117 -7.30 -13.50 6.29
CA LYS A 117 -8.35 -13.32 5.29
C LYS A 117 -9.55 -12.60 5.90
N VAL A 118 -10.19 -11.74 5.12
CA VAL A 118 -11.36 -10.98 5.56
C VAL A 118 -12.46 -11.20 4.53
N LYS A 119 -13.45 -12.06 4.85
CA LYS A 119 -14.71 -12.18 4.07
C LYS A 119 -14.51 -12.31 2.54
N GLY A 120 -13.66 -13.25 2.13
CA GLY A 120 -13.33 -13.50 0.71
C GLY A 120 -12.12 -12.69 0.19
N TRP A 121 -11.67 -11.69 0.94
CA TRP A 121 -10.46 -10.93 0.62
C TRP A 121 -9.20 -11.60 1.17
N LEU A 122 -8.20 -11.71 0.29
CA LEU A 122 -6.81 -11.85 0.70
C LEU A 122 -6.31 -10.50 1.24
N MET A 123 -5.30 -10.55 2.10
CA MET A 123 -4.70 -9.34 2.68
C MET A 123 -3.21 -9.33 2.38
N LEU A 124 -2.63 -8.17 2.05
CA LEU A 124 -1.17 -8.02 2.01
C LEU A 124 -0.60 -8.18 3.41
N THR A 125 0.60 -8.76 3.59
CA THR A 125 1.33 -8.75 4.87
C THR A 125 1.40 -7.34 5.44
N LEU A 126 1.55 -7.22 6.77
CA LEU A 126 1.60 -5.92 7.44
C LEU A 126 2.64 -4.98 6.80
N ASP A 127 3.84 -5.49 6.54
CA ASP A 127 4.93 -4.71 5.95
C ASP A 127 4.61 -4.25 4.52
N ALA A 128 4.00 -5.12 3.71
CA ALA A 128 3.62 -4.75 2.35
C ALA A 128 2.48 -3.73 2.33
N HIS A 129 1.53 -3.84 3.25
CA HIS A 129 0.48 -2.85 3.40
C HIS A 129 1.05 -1.49 3.84
N ILE A 130 1.98 -1.46 4.79
CA ILE A 130 2.69 -0.24 5.17
C ILE A 130 3.39 0.38 3.95
N ALA A 131 4.08 -0.42 3.13
CA ALA A 131 4.71 0.07 1.90
C ALA A 131 3.70 0.77 0.97
N THR A 132 2.51 0.21 0.77
CA THR A 132 1.45 0.86 -0.04
C THR A 132 0.99 2.20 0.54
N LYS A 133 0.93 2.31 1.86
CA LYS A 133 0.55 3.55 2.55
C LYS A 133 1.64 4.61 2.50
N ILE A 134 2.92 4.20 2.53
CA ILE A 134 4.04 5.10 2.29
C ILE A 134 3.95 5.70 0.89
N ALA A 135 3.69 4.87 -0.13
CA ALA A 135 3.52 5.35 -1.50
C ALA A 135 2.38 6.38 -1.63
N ALA A 136 1.24 6.11 -0.98
CA ALA A 136 0.13 7.07 -0.95
C ALA A 136 0.50 8.38 -0.24
N LEU A 137 1.10 8.31 0.95
CA LEU A 137 1.47 9.48 1.74
C LEU A 137 2.44 10.38 0.96
N LEU A 138 3.50 9.82 0.38
CA LEU A 138 4.52 10.59 -0.32
C LEU A 138 3.94 11.41 -1.49
N ASP A 139 2.90 10.90 -2.15
CA ASP A 139 2.24 11.55 -3.27
C ASP A 139 1.26 12.65 -2.84
N ARG A 140 0.49 12.42 -1.76
CA ARG A 140 -0.64 13.30 -1.40
C ARG A 140 -0.56 13.92 0.01
N HIS A 141 0.64 14.01 0.58
CA HIS A 141 0.91 14.54 1.92
C HIS A 141 0.31 15.93 2.20
N ALA A 142 0.13 16.78 1.18
CA ALA A 142 -0.45 18.11 1.30
C ALA A 142 -1.99 18.13 1.34
N THR A 143 -2.65 16.98 1.36
CA THR A 143 -4.12 16.84 1.32
C THR A 143 -4.70 16.26 2.61
N GLU A 144 -6.02 16.35 2.79
CA GLU A 144 -6.71 15.68 3.91
C GLU A 144 -6.54 14.15 3.84
N LYS A 145 -6.56 13.56 2.64
CA LYS A 145 -6.24 12.14 2.45
C LYS A 145 -4.82 11.82 2.94
N GLY A 146 -3.85 12.72 2.73
CA GLY A 146 -2.49 12.57 3.24
C GLY A 146 -2.39 12.61 4.78
N ARG A 147 -3.21 13.43 5.45
CA ARG A 147 -3.30 13.41 6.93
C ARG A 147 -3.88 12.09 7.45
N LYS A 148 -4.92 11.58 6.78
CA LYS A 148 -5.49 10.25 7.07
C LYS A 148 -4.43 9.15 6.91
N ASP A 149 -3.71 9.12 5.78
CA ASP A 149 -2.65 8.14 5.54
C ASP A 149 -1.55 8.20 6.61
N ALA A 150 -1.19 9.40 7.09
CA ALA A 150 -0.21 9.53 8.16
C ALA A 150 -0.70 8.92 9.49
N ARG A 151 -1.97 9.12 9.86
CA ARG A 151 -2.57 8.48 11.05
C ARG A 151 -2.62 6.96 10.92
N GLU A 152 -3.01 6.48 9.74
CA GLU A 152 -3.07 5.06 9.41
C GLU A 152 -1.69 4.40 9.44
N LEU A 153 -0.67 5.06 8.87
CA LEU A 153 0.72 4.59 8.93
C LEU A 153 1.22 4.46 10.36
N VAL A 154 0.93 5.45 11.21
CA VAL A 154 1.31 5.38 12.63
C VAL A 154 0.66 4.16 13.30
N ALA A 155 -0.64 3.95 13.09
CA ALA A 155 -1.34 2.80 13.65
C ALA A 155 -0.80 1.46 13.15
N LEU A 156 -0.48 1.35 11.85
CA LEU A 156 0.08 0.14 11.26
C LEU A 156 1.50 -0.14 11.76
N ILE A 157 2.37 0.87 11.82
CA ILE A 157 3.73 0.75 12.38
C ILE A 157 3.65 0.31 13.83
N ASP A 158 2.76 0.92 14.61
CA ASP A 158 2.57 0.61 16.03
C ASP A 158 1.98 -0.79 16.27
N SER A 159 1.29 -1.36 15.27
CA SER A 159 0.80 -2.74 15.32
C SER A 159 1.86 -3.81 15.03
N GLY A 160 3.10 -3.42 14.71
CA GLY A 160 4.24 -4.34 14.60
C GLY A 160 4.98 -4.34 13.27
N GLY A 161 4.79 -3.33 12.41
CA GLY A 161 5.55 -3.20 11.16
C GLY A 161 7.04 -3.03 11.43
N THR A 162 7.89 -3.73 10.65
CA THR A 162 9.34 -3.74 10.88
C THR A 162 10.09 -2.97 9.80
N ALA A 163 11.21 -2.33 10.17
CA ALA A 163 12.11 -1.70 9.20
C ALA A 163 12.54 -2.71 8.13
N ALA A 164 13.04 -3.87 8.57
CA ALA A 164 13.54 -4.94 7.71
C ALA A 164 12.51 -5.38 6.66
N GLY A 165 11.29 -5.72 7.09
CA GLY A 165 10.24 -6.20 6.19
C GLY A 165 9.72 -5.11 5.25
N VAL A 166 9.49 -3.89 5.74
CA VAL A 166 8.98 -2.81 4.88
C VAL A 166 10.02 -2.40 3.83
N ILE A 167 11.29 -2.25 4.21
CA ILE A 167 12.36 -1.94 3.28
C ILE A 167 12.53 -3.07 2.26
N GLU A 168 12.39 -4.34 2.66
CA GLU A 168 12.40 -5.47 1.72
C GLU A 168 11.32 -5.35 0.65
N VAL A 169 10.09 -5.08 1.06
CA VAL A 169 8.98 -4.93 0.13
C VAL A 169 9.25 -3.76 -0.82
N LEU A 170 9.68 -2.61 -0.29
CA LEU A 170 9.99 -1.44 -1.12
C LEU A 170 11.10 -1.73 -2.14
N LEU A 171 12.18 -2.38 -1.73
CA LEU A 171 13.29 -2.75 -2.62
C LEU A 171 12.90 -3.77 -3.69
N SER A 172 11.95 -4.65 -3.36
CA SER A 172 11.50 -5.74 -4.24
C SER A 172 10.39 -5.31 -5.21
N SER A 173 9.65 -4.25 -4.87
CA SER A 173 8.48 -3.80 -5.62
C SER A 173 8.63 -2.41 -6.26
N THR A 174 9.62 -1.60 -5.87
CA THR A 174 9.78 -0.27 -6.48
C THR A 174 10.03 -0.39 -7.99
N GLY A 175 9.25 0.36 -8.76
CA GLY A 175 9.51 0.64 -10.17
C GLY A 175 10.31 1.93 -10.40
N GLY A 176 10.58 2.69 -9.33
CA GLY A 176 11.40 3.90 -9.35
C GLY A 176 12.88 3.62 -9.01
N PRO A 177 13.73 4.66 -8.97
CA PRO A 177 15.14 4.51 -8.61
C PRO A 177 15.30 3.92 -7.21
N VAL A 178 15.98 2.78 -7.11
CA VAL A 178 16.18 2.06 -5.85
C VAL A 178 17.00 2.89 -4.85
N ASP A 179 17.94 3.70 -5.34
CA ASP A 179 18.78 4.59 -4.53
C ASP A 179 18.00 5.72 -3.85
N ASP A 180 16.76 6.00 -4.28
CA ASP A 180 15.91 7.03 -3.68
C ASP A 180 15.17 6.53 -2.43
N ILE A 181 15.13 5.20 -2.17
CA ILE A 181 14.39 4.61 -1.04
C ILE A 181 14.80 5.22 0.31
N PRO A 182 16.10 5.36 0.67
CA PRO A 182 16.49 6.03 1.91
C PRO A 182 15.94 7.47 2.02
N GLY A 183 15.93 8.21 0.90
CA GLY A 183 15.35 9.56 0.84
C GLY A 183 13.83 9.58 1.06
N HIS A 184 13.13 8.61 0.48
CA HIS A 184 11.69 8.41 0.71
C HIS A 184 11.37 8.05 2.17
N MET A 185 12.21 7.24 2.83
CA MET A 185 12.04 6.93 4.26
C MET A 185 12.23 8.17 5.12
N ARG A 186 13.30 8.95 4.89
CA ARG A 186 13.51 10.23 5.60
C ARG A 186 12.31 11.15 5.45
N THR A 187 11.84 11.34 4.22
CA THR A 187 10.66 12.17 3.93
C THR A 187 9.41 11.66 4.66
N THR A 188 9.17 10.35 4.66
CA THR A 188 8.03 9.73 5.36
C THR A 188 8.06 10.05 6.85
N PHE A 189 9.19 9.80 7.52
CA PHE A 189 9.33 10.05 8.95
C PHE A 189 9.38 11.54 9.33
N GLU A 190 9.72 12.43 8.41
CA GLU A 190 9.57 13.88 8.61
C GLU A 190 8.09 14.33 8.58
N LEU A 191 7.27 13.65 7.77
CA LEU A 191 5.85 13.96 7.58
C LEU A 191 4.98 13.39 8.71
N LEU A 192 5.22 12.14 9.13
CA LEU A 192 4.37 11.43 10.08
C LEU A 192 4.08 12.23 11.37
N PRO A 193 5.07 12.79 12.09
CA PRO A 193 4.79 13.47 13.35
C PRO A 193 3.96 14.75 13.21
N LYS A 194 4.07 15.41 12.05
CA LYS A 194 3.34 16.65 11.75
C LYS A 194 1.91 16.34 11.33
N LEU A 195 1.73 15.39 10.41
CA LEU A 195 0.45 15.10 9.80
C LEU A 195 -0.45 14.21 10.67
N ALA A 196 0.12 13.28 11.43
CA ALA A 196 -0.62 12.45 12.37
C ALA A 196 -0.90 13.13 13.71
N GLY A 197 -0.34 14.33 13.95
CA GLY A 197 -0.56 15.07 15.19
C GLY A 197 0.09 14.42 16.42
N LEU A 198 1.27 13.81 16.26
CA LEU A 198 1.95 13.08 17.34
C LEU A 198 2.33 14.01 18.50
N ASN A 199 2.14 13.51 19.74
CA ASN A 199 2.58 14.19 20.95
C ASN A 199 4.12 14.11 21.12
N GLN A 200 4.67 14.76 22.15
CA GLN A 200 6.12 14.81 22.36
C GLN A 200 6.76 13.43 22.61
N LYS A 201 6.08 12.53 23.32
CA LYS A 201 6.57 11.18 23.61
C LYS A 201 6.67 10.38 22.31
N ASP A 202 5.60 10.40 21.50
CA ASP A 202 5.53 9.67 20.25
C ASP A 202 6.50 10.25 19.22
N ARG A 203 6.70 11.57 19.18
CA ARG A 203 7.74 12.22 18.36
C ARG A 203 9.13 11.68 18.64
N ARG A 204 9.49 11.44 19.91
CA ARG A 204 10.81 10.87 20.26
C ARG A 204 10.92 9.43 19.80
N ARG A 205 9.87 8.63 19.97
CA ARG A 205 9.83 7.24 19.48
C ARG A 205 9.99 7.20 17.96
N TYR A 206 9.24 8.02 17.23
CA TYR A 206 9.30 8.09 15.77
C TYR A 206 10.63 8.65 15.26
N ALA A 207 11.33 9.49 16.02
CA ALA A 207 12.70 9.89 15.69
C ALA A 207 13.70 8.71 15.80
N SER A 208 13.50 7.78 16.74
CA SER A 208 14.30 6.55 16.81
C SER A 208 13.99 5.61 15.64
N LEU A 209 12.70 5.39 15.35
CA LEU A 209 12.27 4.58 14.20
C LEU A 209 12.78 5.15 12.87
N ALA A 210 12.79 6.48 12.73
CA ALA A 210 13.31 7.14 11.53
C ALA A 210 14.78 6.78 11.27
N ARG A 211 15.60 6.70 12.32
CA ARG A 211 17.01 6.28 12.22
C ARG A 211 17.11 4.82 11.83
N GLU A 212 16.43 3.95 12.56
CA GLU A 212 16.40 2.50 12.30
C GLU A 212 16.03 2.19 10.84
N TRP A 213 14.95 2.80 10.33
CA TRP A 213 14.46 2.55 8.98
C TRP A 213 15.39 3.13 7.91
N SER A 214 16.02 4.27 8.18
CA SER A 214 16.99 4.87 7.25
C SER A 214 18.27 4.03 7.21
N GLU A 215 18.77 3.58 8.35
CA GLU A 215 19.95 2.71 8.47
C GLU A 215 19.71 1.36 7.79
N GLU A 216 18.55 0.73 7.99
CA GLU A 216 18.18 -0.52 7.33
C GLU A 216 18.09 -0.35 5.80
N ALA A 217 17.51 0.75 5.32
CA ALA A 217 17.44 1.08 3.89
C ALA A 217 18.84 1.21 3.28
N GLU A 218 19.74 1.96 3.93
CA GLU A 218 21.12 2.12 3.47
C GLU A 218 21.91 0.80 3.54
N LEU A 219 21.75 0.03 4.60
CA LEU A 219 22.44 -1.25 4.80
C LEU A 219 22.06 -2.25 3.69
N ARG A 220 20.76 -2.40 3.42
CA ARG A 220 20.30 -3.31 2.35
C ARG A 220 20.72 -2.84 0.97
N LEU A 221 20.72 -1.53 0.73
CA LEU A 221 21.17 -0.98 -0.54
C LEU A 221 22.66 -1.30 -0.78
N ARG A 222 23.53 -1.05 0.21
CA ARG A 222 24.96 -1.37 0.13
C ARG A 222 25.20 -2.86 -0.14
N ARG A 223 24.54 -3.75 0.61
CA ARG A 223 24.63 -5.21 0.40
C ARG A 223 24.23 -5.63 -1.00
N ARG A 224 23.23 -4.95 -1.58
CA ARG A 224 22.75 -5.23 -2.94
C ARG A 224 23.79 -4.82 -3.98
N THR A 225 24.42 -3.66 -3.80
CA THR A 225 25.52 -3.18 -4.66
C THR A 225 26.75 -4.08 -4.56
N ASP A 226 27.15 -4.45 -3.34
CA ASP A 226 28.32 -5.31 -3.08
C ASP A 226 28.09 -6.73 -3.62
N GLY A 227 26.85 -7.26 -3.53
CA GLY A 227 26.48 -8.56 -4.09
C GLY A 227 26.40 -8.61 -5.62
N HIS A 228 26.32 -7.47 -6.31
CA HIS A 228 26.42 -7.39 -7.77
C HIS A 228 27.86 -7.20 -8.27
N ALA A 229 28.82 -6.94 -7.38
CA ALA A 229 30.25 -6.89 -7.69
C ALA A 229 30.91 -8.28 -7.54
N GLY A 230 30.45 -9.27 -8.31
CA GLY A 230 31.16 -10.54 -8.50
C GLY A 230 32.32 -10.37 -9.49
N PRO A 231 33.41 -11.16 -9.39
CA PRO A 231 34.68 -10.84 -10.05
C PRO A 231 34.53 -10.92 -11.57
N THR A 232 34.77 -9.79 -12.25
CA THR A 232 35.24 -9.81 -13.63
C THR A 232 36.59 -10.53 -13.62
N LEU A 233 36.56 -11.84 -13.85
CA LEU A 233 37.75 -12.60 -14.21
C LEU A 233 38.36 -11.90 -15.41
N GLY A 234 39.51 -11.27 -15.18
CA GLY A 234 40.37 -10.76 -16.23
C GLY A 234 40.72 -11.93 -17.14
N ALA A 235 40.15 -11.92 -18.35
CA ALA A 235 40.66 -12.72 -19.44
C ALA A 235 42.01 -12.10 -19.83
N GLY A 236 43.08 -12.68 -19.29
CA GLY A 236 44.40 -12.56 -19.88
C GLY A 236 44.43 -13.35 -21.18
N ALA A 237 44.78 -12.67 -22.26
CA ALA A 237 45.59 -13.15 -23.38
C ALA A 237 46.11 -11.93 -24.14
#